data_AF-A0A7S1REC3-F1
#
_entry.id   AF-A0A7S1REC3-F1
#
_cell.length_a   1.000
_cell.length_b   1.000
_cell.length_c   1.000
_cell.angle_alpha   90.00
_cell.angle_beta   90.00
_cell.angle_gamma   90.00
#
_symmetry.space_group_name_H-M   'P 1'
#
loop_
_entity.id
_entity.type
_entity.pdbx_description
1 polymer ?
#
loop_
_entity_poly.entity_id
_entity_poly.type
_entity_poly.pdbx_seq_one_letter_code
_entity_poly.pdbx_strand_id
1 'polypeptide(L)'
;MGVLTSLSGALGACSRRRPAEKSSSPVCPVSGRAGVCPVSGKATPAPSAPAKRAPEQPRVEAPSPEAVARAAEHKERGNVHFKKNELEQALEAYAEALVLTKRDPTLWLNRSIVNRQLKNWEDAR
;
A
#
# COMPACT_ATOMS: atom_id res chain seq x y z
N MET A 1 -73.57 -2.37 -10.81
CA MET A 1 -72.76 -1.36 -10.11
C MET A 1 -71.31 -1.54 -10.60
N GLY A 2 -70.86 -1.12 -11.81
CA GLY A 2 -70.95 0.20 -12.47
C GLY A 2 -70.21 1.22 -11.58
N VAL A 3 -69.00 1.72 -11.86
CA VAL A 3 -68.35 2.33 -13.04
C VAL A 3 -66.81 2.18 -12.87
N LEU A 4 -65.98 1.73 -13.83
CA LEU A 4 -65.44 2.33 -15.07
C LEU A 4 -64.80 3.73 -14.96
N THR A 5 -63.68 3.88 -15.68
CA THR A 5 -62.89 5.09 -16.05
C THR A 5 -61.79 5.51 -15.06
N SER A 6 -60.58 5.93 -15.43
CA SER A 6 -59.92 6.19 -16.72
C SER A 6 -58.41 6.30 -16.43
N LEU A 7 -57.54 5.63 -17.20
CA LEU A 7 -56.76 6.15 -18.33
C LEU A 7 -55.53 7.00 -17.98
N SER A 8 -54.47 6.70 -18.74
CA SER A 8 -53.34 7.56 -19.11
C SER A 8 -52.27 7.75 -18.04
N GLY A 9 -50.99 7.44 -18.26
CA GLY A 9 -50.26 7.37 -19.53
C GLY A 9 -49.06 8.30 -19.41
N ALA A 10 -47.84 7.76 -19.54
CA ALA A 10 -46.65 8.53 -19.89
C ALA A 10 -45.57 7.58 -20.42
N LEU A 11 -45.78 7.09 -21.64
CA LEU A 11 -44.68 6.87 -22.58
C LEU A 11 -44.12 8.25 -22.93
N GLY A 12 -42.82 8.44 -22.77
CA GLY A 12 -42.17 9.73 -23.00
C GLY A 12 -40.68 9.59 -23.24
N ALA A 13 -40.33 8.87 -24.31
CA ALA A 13 -39.01 8.96 -24.90
C ALA A 13 -38.75 10.40 -25.39
N CYS A 14 -37.84 11.13 -24.75
CA CYS A 14 -37.22 12.32 -25.33
C CYS A 14 -35.75 12.01 -25.64
N SER A 15 -35.57 11.63 -26.90
CA SER A 15 -34.32 11.70 -27.66
C SER A 15 -33.48 12.93 -27.32
N ARG A 16 -32.20 12.71 -27.04
CA ARG A 16 -31.12 13.52 -27.60
C ARG A 16 -29.89 12.64 -27.77
N ARG A 17 -29.76 12.08 -28.97
CA ARG A 17 -28.44 11.80 -29.53
C ARG A 17 -27.66 13.12 -29.46
N ARG A 18 -26.52 13.14 -28.77
CA ARG A 18 -25.49 14.15 -29.03
C ARG A 18 -24.40 13.52 -29.90
N PRO A 19 -23.95 14.22 -30.94
CA PRO A 19 -23.00 13.73 -31.91
C PRO A 19 -21.62 13.59 -31.29
N ALA A 20 -20.79 12.79 -31.96
CA ALA A 20 -19.36 12.76 -31.77
C ALA A 20 -18.78 14.18 -31.83
N GLU A 21 -18.02 14.57 -30.80
CA GLU A 21 -16.97 15.56 -30.97
C GLU A 21 -15.66 15.01 -30.40
N LYS A 22 -14.70 14.96 -31.31
CA LYS A 22 -13.28 14.72 -31.07
C LYS A 22 -12.75 15.83 -30.16
N SER A 23 -12.57 15.56 -28.87
CA SER A 23 -11.61 16.31 -28.04
C SER A 23 -10.34 15.45 -27.97
N SER A 24 -9.49 15.52 -28.99
CA SER A 24 -8.33 16.40 -28.95
C SER A 24 -7.57 16.25 -27.63
N SER A 25 -7.00 15.06 -27.42
CA SER A 25 -5.86 14.92 -26.53
C SER A 25 -4.66 15.55 -27.25
N PRO A 26 -3.97 16.56 -26.68
CA PRO A 26 -2.71 16.99 -27.24
C PRO A 26 -1.71 15.85 -27.05
N VAL A 27 -1.39 15.19 -28.14
CA VAL A 27 -0.25 14.29 -28.26
C VAL A 27 0.98 15.15 -28.01
N CYS A 28 1.59 15.04 -26.82
CA CYS A 28 2.88 15.68 -26.59
C CYS A 28 3.89 15.06 -27.57
N PRO A 29 4.55 15.86 -28.41
CA PRO A 29 5.53 15.33 -29.35
C PRO A 29 6.77 14.88 -28.56
N VAL A 30 7.03 13.56 -28.55
CA VAL A 30 8.33 13.03 -28.11
C VAL A 30 9.35 13.24 -29.22
N SER A 31 9.81 14.49 -29.35
CA SER A 31 10.97 14.82 -30.16
C SER A 31 12.21 14.85 -29.28
N GLY A 32 12.93 13.73 -29.31
CA GLY A 32 14.35 13.71 -29.69
C GLY A 32 15.36 14.54 -28.88
N ARG A 33 16.24 13.77 -28.22
CA ARG A 33 17.72 13.85 -28.26
C ARG A 33 18.45 14.79 -27.28
N ALA A 34 19.33 14.11 -26.54
CA ALA A 34 20.69 14.47 -26.15
C ALA A 34 20.88 15.63 -25.16
N GLY A 35 21.24 15.26 -23.94
CA GLY A 35 21.81 16.15 -22.93
C GLY A 35 22.56 15.34 -21.87
N VAL A 36 23.71 14.79 -22.23
CA VAL A 36 24.71 14.36 -21.23
C VAL A 36 25.35 15.62 -20.66
N CYS A 37 25.09 15.89 -19.39
CA CYS A 37 25.83 16.87 -18.60
C CYS A 37 26.44 16.15 -17.39
N PRO A 38 27.77 15.97 -17.33
CA PRO A 38 28.42 15.45 -16.14
C PRO A 38 28.62 16.62 -15.17
N VAL A 39 27.86 16.65 -14.06
CA VAL A 39 28.16 17.55 -12.95
C VAL A 39 28.88 16.76 -11.86
N SER A 40 30.21 16.76 -11.98
CA SER A 40 31.11 16.52 -10.87
C SER A 40 31.01 17.73 -9.93
N GLY A 41 30.59 17.51 -8.69
CA GLY A 41 30.46 18.56 -7.69
C GLY A 41 30.54 17.98 -6.29
N LYS A 42 31.76 17.89 -5.76
CA LYS A 42 32.00 17.78 -4.31
C LYS A 42 31.41 19.02 -3.64
N ALA A 43 30.49 18.84 -2.69
CA ALA A 43 30.28 19.77 -1.58
C ALA A 43 29.35 19.15 -0.53
N THR A 44 29.93 18.60 0.54
CA THR A 44 29.37 18.83 1.88
C THR A 44 29.57 20.31 2.21
N PRO A 45 28.60 20.96 2.85
CA PRO A 45 28.71 21.10 4.30
C PRO A 45 27.39 20.87 5.05
N ALA A 46 27.55 20.43 6.29
CA ALA A 46 26.50 20.28 7.29
C ALA A 46 25.80 21.62 7.62
N PRO A 47 24.53 21.56 8.05
CA PRO A 47 24.00 22.55 8.98
C PRO A 47 23.79 21.93 10.36
N SER A 48 24.44 22.57 11.34
CA SER A 48 24.24 22.42 12.77
C SER A 48 22.96 23.15 13.21
N ALA A 49 22.08 22.45 13.93
CA ALA A 49 21.16 23.06 14.90
C ALA A 49 20.67 22.00 15.91
N PRO A 50 20.63 22.30 17.22
CA PRO A 50 20.43 21.32 18.28
C PRO A 50 18.94 21.00 18.46
N ALA A 51 18.52 19.83 17.98
CA ALA A 51 17.20 19.31 18.29
C ALA A 51 17.17 18.86 19.76
N LYS A 52 16.63 19.76 20.58
CA LYS A 52 16.03 19.57 21.90
C LYS A 52 15.86 18.09 22.28
N ARG A 53 16.54 17.74 23.37
CA ARG A 53 16.46 16.49 24.14
C ARG A 53 15.09 15.82 24.01
N ALA A 54 14.98 14.85 23.11
CA ALA A 54 13.84 13.95 23.08
C ALA A 54 13.81 13.21 24.43
N PRO A 55 12.62 13.03 25.05
CA PRO A 55 12.52 12.34 26.32
C PRO A 55 13.15 10.95 26.18
N GLU A 56 14.05 10.64 27.12
CA GLU A 56 14.67 9.34 27.30
C GLU A 56 13.55 8.29 27.27
N GLN A 57 13.39 7.63 26.13
CA GLN A 57 12.44 6.54 26.04
C GLN A 57 12.87 5.52 27.09
N PRO A 58 11.94 4.98 27.92
CA PRO A 58 12.25 3.88 28.80
C PRO A 58 13.04 2.87 27.99
N ARG A 59 14.26 2.57 28.42
CA ARG A 59 15.13 1.57 27.80
C ARG A 59 14.47 0.21 28.04
N VAL A 60 13.35 -0.04 27.34
CA VAL A 60 12.84 -1.38 27.09
C VAL A 60 13.99 -2.11 26.43
N GLU A 61 14.49 -3.10 27.14
CA GLU A 61 15.63 -3.92 26.77
C GLU A 61 15.56 -4.23 25.27
N ALA A 62 16.64 -3.89 24.56
CA ALA A 62 16.74 -4.22 23.15
C ALA A 62 16.46 -5.72 22.99
N PRO A 63 15.65 -6.14 22.00
CA PRO A 63 15.44 -7.56 21.75
C PRO A 63 16.82 -8.21 21.61
N SER A 64 17.04 -9.31 22.34
CA SER A 64 18.30 -10.05 22.26
C SER A 64 18.67 -10.27 20.79
N PRO A 65 19.95 -10.07 20.38
CA PRO A 65 20.35 -10.25 18.99
C PRO A 65 19.98 -11.63 18.44
N GLU A 66 19.91 -12.64 19.30
CA GLU A 66 19.44 -13.99 18.95
C GLU A 66 17.94 -14.04 18.61
N ALA A 67 17.11 -13.28 19.34
CA ALA A 67 15.69 -13.19 19.05
C ALA A 67 15.43 -12.48 17.72
N VAL A 68 16.25 -11.47 17.39
CA VAL A 68 16.21 -10.78 16.09
C VAL A 68 16.62 -11.72 14.95
N ALA A 69 17.67 -12.52 15.15
CA ALA A 69 18.10 -13.51 14.16
C ALA A 69 17.02 -14.57 13.91
N ARG A 70 16.44 -15.16 14.97
CA ARG A 70 15.32 -16.11 14.83
C ARG A 70 14.12 -15.46 14.15
N ALA A 71 13.74 -14.25 14.55
CA ALA A 71 12.63 -13.54 13.89
C ALA A 71 12.88 -13.30 12.40
N ALA A 72 14.12 -13.06 11.98
CA ALA A 72 14.49 -12.95 10.58
C ALA A 72 14.29 -14.28 9.83
N GLU A 73 14.64 -15.42 10.41
CA GLU A 73 14.38 -16.74 9.82
C GLU A 73 12.87 -17.00 9.67
N HIS A 74 12.07 -16.70 10.69
CA HIS A 74 10.60 -16.81 10.62
C HIS A 74 10.02 -15.90 9.53
N LYS A 75 10.53 -14.66 9.42
CA LYS A 75 10.14 -13.71 8.36
C LYS A 75 10.47 -14.24 6.96
N GLU A 76 11.66 -14.81 6.78
CA GLU A 76 12.07 -15.39 5.50
C GLU A 76 11.21 -16.60 5.13
N ARG A 77 10.87 -17.47 6.10
CA ARG A 77 9.90 -18.54 5.89
C ARG A 77 8.54 -18.00 5.45
N GLY A 78 8.03 -16.96 6.11
CA GLY A 78 6.79 -16.29 5.72
C GLY A 78 6.86 -15.74 4.28
N ASN A 79 7.98 -15.16 3.87
CA ASN A 79 8.20 -14.68 2.50
C ASN A 79 8.18 -15.83 1.47
N VAL A 80 8.72 -17.00 1.82
CA VAL A 80 8.70 -18.18 0.95
C VAL A 80 7.27 -18.68 0.77
N HIS A 81 6.49 -18.81 1.84
CA HIS A 81 5.08 -19.22 1.78
C HIS A 81 4.23 -18.19 1.03
N PHE A 82 4.49 -16.89 1.24
CA PHE A 82 3.83 -15.82 0.52
C PHE A 82 4.05 -15.91 -1.00
N LYS A 83 5.28 -16.19 -1.43
CA LYS A 83 5.60 -16.41 -2.85
C LYS A 83 4.92 -17.65 -3.44
N LYS A 84 4.62 -18.65 -2.60
CA LYS A 84 3.88 -19.86 -2.98
C LYS A 84 2.36 -19.69 -2.96
N ASN A 85 1.84 -18.51 -2.63
CA ASN A 85 0.42 -18.25 -2.34
C ASN A 85 -0.15 -19.06 -1.14
N GLU A 86 0.73 -19.57 -0.26
CA GLU A 86 0.34 -20.23 0.99
C GLU A 86 0.14 -19.16 2.07
N LEU A 87 -0.92 -18.36 1.93
CA LEU A 87 -1.10 -17.13 2.70
C LEU A 87 -1.33 -17.38 4.20
N GLU A 88 -2.07 -18.43 4.56
CA GLU A 88 -2.33 -18.79 5.96
C GLU A 88 -1.02 -19.17 6.69
N GLN A 89 -0.19 -20.00 6.04
CA GLN A 89 1.12 -20.40 6.56
C GLN A 89 2.08 -19.21 6.66
N ALA A 90 2.01 -18.28 5.70
CA ALA A 90 2.79 -17.04 5.77
C ALA A 90 2.38 -16.18 6.97
N LEU A 91 1.08 -16.09 7.25
CA LEU A 91 0.54 -15.35 8.40
C LEU A 91 1.03 -15.93 9.72
N GLU A 92 0.98 -17.26 9.87
CA GLU A 92 1.52 -17.96 11.04
C GLU A 92 3.01 -17.69 11.24
N ALA A 93 3.82 -17.81 10.18
CA ALA A 93 5.25 -17.54 10.24
C ALA A 93 5.56 -16.08 10.66
N TYR A 94 4.79 -15.10 10.17
CA TYR A 94 4.93 -13.71 10.64
C TYR A 94 4.43 -13.52 12.07
N ALA A 95 3.41 -14.25 12.50
CA ALA A 95 2.93 -14.22 13.89
C ALA A 95 4.01 -14.76 14.86
N GLU A 96 4.69 -15.85 14.52
CA GLU A 96 5.82 -16.38 15.28
C GLU A 96 6.96 -15.35 15.38
N ALA A 97 7.29 -14.68 14.27
CA ALA A 97 8.30 -13.62 14.26
C ALA A 97 7.90 -12.43 15.16
N LEU A 98 6.61 -12.07 15.19
CA LEU A 98 6.10 -10.99 16.04
C LEU A 98 6.19 -11.31 17.54
N VAL A 99 6.11 -12.58 17.93
CA VAL A 99 6.31 -12.98 19.34
C VAL A 99 7.74 -12.67 19.80
N LEU A 100 8.72 -12.88 18.93
CA LEU A 100 10.14 -12.64 19.19
C LEU A 100 10.50 -11.16 19.11
N THR A 101 10.01 -10.46 18.07
CA THR A 101 10.30 -9.05 17.83
C THR A 101 9.01 -8.26 17.59
N LYS A 102 8.32 -7.92 18.69
CA LYS A 102 7.11 -7.09 18.67
C LYS A 102 7.34 -5.68 18.11
N ARG A 103 8.60 -5.21 18.15
CA ARG A 103 9.00 -3.84 17.78
C ARG A 103 9.39 -3.69 16.31
N ASP A 104 9.41 -4.76 15.50
CA ASP A 104 9.75 -4.66 14.07
C ASP A 104 8.51 -4.24 13.25
N PRO A 105 8.45 -3.01 12.70
CA PRO A 105 7.32 -2.57 11.86
C PRO A 105 7.21 -3.35 10.55
N THR A 106 8.32 -3.96 10.08
CA THR A 106 8.35 -4.72 8.82
C THR A 106 7.45 -5.95 8.91
N LEU A 107 7.42 -6.63 10.06
CA LEU A 107 6.59 -7.81 10.28
C LEU A 107 5.10 -7.46 10.25
N TRP A 108 4.71 -6.33 10.85
CA TRP A 108 3.34 -5.83 10.81
C TRP A 108 2.90 -5.48 9.39
N LEU A 109 3.78 -4.83 8.61
CA LEU A 109 3.51 -4.53 7.21
C LEU A 109 3.31 -5.82 6.40
N ASN A 110 4.23 -6.79 6.52
CA ASN A 110 4.12 -8.05 5.80
C ASN A 110 2.83 -8.81 6.17
N ARG A 111 2.49 -8.87 7.46
CA ARG A 111 1.23 -9.49 7.93
C ARG A 111 -0.01 -8.79 7.36
N SER A 112 -0.04 -7.46 7.33
CA SER A 112 -1.18 -6.73 6.76
C SER A 112 -1.33 -6.94 5.25
N ILE A 113 -0.21 -7.07 4.52
CA ILE A 113 -0.23 -7.44 3.09
C ILE A 113 -0.84 -8.84 2.90
N VAL A 114 -0.46 -9.81 3.72
CA VAL A 114 -1.04 -11.17 3.69
C VAL A 114 -2.55 -11.12 3.97
N ASN A 115 -2.97 -10.38 5.02
CA ASN A 115 -4.38 -10.23 5.35
C ASN A 115 -5.19 -9.57 4.23
N ARG A 116 -4.61 -8.59 3.52
CA ARG A 116 -5.24 -8.01 2.33
C ARG A 116 -5.42 -9.03 1.20
N GLN A 117 -4.46 -9.92 1.00
CA GLN A 117 -4.58 -10.98 -0.01
C GLN A 117 -5.62 -12.04 0.38
N LEU A 118 -5.74 -12.35 1.68
CA LEU A 118 -6.79 -13.20 2.24
C LEU A 118 -8.18 -12.53 2.24
N LYS A 119 -8.27 -11.23 1.93
CA LYS A 119 -9.49 -10.41 2.04
C LYS A 119 -10.02 -10.29 3.47
N ASN A 120 -9.15 -10.50 4.46
CA ASN A 120 -9.44 -10.29 5.87
C ASN A 120 -9.17 -8.83 6.21
N TRP A 121 -10.12 -7.96 5.88
CA TRP A 121 -9.97 -6.51 6.03
C TRP A 121 -9.87 -6.05 7.48
N GLU A 122 -10.48 -6.80 8.41
CA GLU A 122 -10.46 -6.52 9.85
C GLU A 122 -9.04 -6.64 10.42
N ASP A 123 -8.31 -7.70 10.06
CA ASP A 123 -6.94 -7.95 10.52
C ASP A 123 -5.86 -7.22 9.68
N ALA A 124 -6.25 -6.53 8.61
CA ALA A 124 -5.36 -5.81 7.70
C ALA A 124 -5.19 -4.31 8.03
N ARG A 125 -5.95 -3.80 9.01
CA ARG A 125 -6.01 -2.38 9.39
C ARG A 125 -5.02 -2.03 10.48
#